data_AF-A0A8H5G059-F1
#
_entry.id   AF-A0A8H5G059-F1
#
_cell.length_a   1.000
_cell.length_b   1.000
_cell.length_c   1.000
_cell.angle_alpha   90.00
_cell.angle_beta   90.00
_cell.angle_gamma   90.00
#
_symmetry.space_group_name_H-M   'P 1'
#
loop_
_entity.id
_entity.type
_entity.pdbx_description
1 polymer ?
#
loop_
_entity_poly.entity_id
_entity_poly.type
_entity_poly.pdbx_seq_one_letter_code
_entity_poly.pdbx_strand_id
1 'polypeptide(L)'
;MLTRRAIPQLARSLSRAASTAVPAKKNSATPTSPKEGLPTTQQAPNYPTTWSTNQAPRPGPGSSPRFEQTNMELQPNPLSAMELIANEPVRIVHGRKAVCDGGGGPLGHPKIYINL
;
A
#
# COMPACT_ATOMS: atom_id res chain seq x y z
N MET A 1 -60.43 44.65 28.40
CA MET A 1 -59.16 45.38 28.25
C MET A 1 -58.00 44.44 28.57
N LEU A 2 -57.63 43.54 27.65
CA LEU A 2 -56.45 42.68 27.80
C LEU A 2 -55.50 42.95 26.64
N THR A 3 -54.39 43.59 26.97
CA THR A 3 -53.30 43.99 26.08
C THR A 3 -52.55 42.78 25.56
N ARG A 4 -52.55 42.58 24.23
CA ARG A 4 -51.67 41.61 23.56
C ARG A 4 -50.28 42.25 23.36
N ARG A 5 -49.29 41.82 24.14
CA ARG A 5 -47.87 42.10 23.86
C ARG A 5 -47.41 41.21 22.71
N ALA A 6 -47.06 41.80 21.57
CA ALA A 6 -46.40 41.11 20.48
C ALA A 6 -44.90 41.00 20.77
N ILE A 7 -44.36 39.78 20.76
CA ILE A 7 -42.92 39.51 20.86
C ILE A 7 -42.39 39.46 19.42
N PRO A 8 -41.38 40.25 19.02
CA PRO A 8 -40.78 40.10 17.71
C PRO A 8 -39.97 38.80 17.70
N GLN A 9 -40.39 37.82 16.89
CA GLN A 9 -39.56 36.66 16.60
C GLN A 9 -38.44 37.11 15.66
N LEU A 10 -37.22 37.25 16.19
CA LEU A 10 -36.03 37.34 15.36
C LEU A 10 -35.83 36.00 14.65
N ALA A 11 -36.18 35.95 13.36
CA ALA A 11 -35.75 34.88 12.47
C ALA A 11 -34.23 35.00 12.28
N ARG A 12 -33.46 34.22 13.06
CA ARG A 12 -32.03 34.01 12.75
C ARG A 12 -31.95 33.07 11.56
N SER A 13 -31.55 33.59 10.40
CA SER A 13 -31.12 32.75 9.28
C SER A 13 -29.87 31.98 9.71
N LEU A 14 -29.99 30.67 9.87
CA LEU A 14 -28.81 29.80 9.99
C LEU A 14 -28.17 29.72 8.60
N SER A 15 -27.15 30.55 8.39
CA SER A 15 -26.29 30.45 7.22
C SER A 15 -25.54 29.13 7.28
N ARG A 16 -25.95 28.15 6.45
CA ARG A 16 -25.22 26.90 6.27
C ARG A 16 -23.87 27.23 5.64
N ALA A 17 -22.80 27.17 6.43
CA ALA A 17 -21.44 27.27 5.90
C ALA A 17 -21.22 26.08 4.94
N ALA A 18 -21.13 26.38 3.64
CA ALA A 18 -20.71 25.42 2.65
C ALA A 18 -19.21 25.18 2.87
N SER A 19 -18.85 24.04 3.47
CA SER A 19 -17.48 23.57 3.46
C SER A 19 -17.10 23.29 2.01
N THR A 20 -16.29 24.16 1.41
CA THR A 20 -15.55 23.82 0.20
C THR A 20 -14.57 22.72 0.59
N ALA A 21 -14.95 21.46 0.37
CA ALA A 21 -14.03 20.35 0.44
C ALA A 21 -12.98 20.59 -0.65
N VAL A 22 -11.81 21.09 -0.25
CA VAL A 22 -10.64 21.11 -1.11
C VAL A 22 -10.33 19.63 -1.40
N PRO A 23 -10.29 19.19 -2.66
CA PRO A 23 -9.85 17.83 -2.95
C PRO A 23 -8.46 17.68 -2.36
N ALA A 24 -8.26 16.67 -1.51
CA ALA A 24 -6.97 16.34 -0.95
C ALA A 24 -5.98 16.20 -2.11
N LYS A 25 -5.09 17.19 -2.27
CA LYS A 25 -3.91 17.04 -3.11
C LYS A 25 -3.23 15.77 -2.64
N LYS A 26 -3.06 14.80 -3.55
CA LYS A 26 -2.06 13.73 -3.39
C LYS A 26 -0.82 14.40 -2.83
N ASN A 27 -0.32 13.93 -1.70
CA ASN A 27 0.93 14.39 -1.12
C ASN A 27 1.97 14.37 -2.24
N SER A 28 2.21 15.54 -2.83
CA SER A 28 3.29 15.77 -3.75
C SER A 28 4.52 15.52 -2.90
N ALA A 29 5.20 14.41 -3.17
CA ALA A 29 6.56 14.23 -2.75
C ALA A 29 7.27 15.57 -2.97
N THR A 30 7.93 16.06 -1.92
CA THR A 30 8.88 17.15 -2.00
C THR A 30 9.73 16.94 -3.26
N PRO A 31 9.97 17.97 -4.09
CA PRO A 31 10.92 17.85 -5.18
C PRO A 31 12.31 17.80 -4.54
N THR A 32 12.71 16.61 -4.09
CA THR A 32 14.11 16.31 -3.88
C THR A 32 14.70 16.37 -5.28
N SER A 33 15.52 17.40 -5.54
CA SER A 33 16.37 17.48 -6.72
C SER A 33 16.91 16.08 -7.02
N PRO A 34 16.88 15.60 -8.28
CA PRO A 34 17.52 14.35 -8.62
C PRO A 34 18.99 14.49 -8.20
N LYS A 35 19.40 13.86 -7.10
CA LYS A 35 20.82 13.56 -6.91
C LYS A 35 21.12 12.49 -7.94
N GLU A 36 21.48 12.97 -9.11
CA GLU A 36 22.05 12.22 -10.21
C GLU A 36 23.17 11.34 -9.64
N GLY A 37 22.96 10.02 -9.65
CA GLY A 37 23.98 9.03 -9.33
C GLY A 37 23.81 8.18 -8.07
N LEU A 38 22.72 8.27 -7.28
CA LEU A 38 22.52 7.26 -6.22
C LEU A 38 22.11 5.91 -6.83
N PRO A 39 22.77 4.79 -6.45
CA PRO A 39 22.48 3.49 -7.03
C PRO A 39 21.02 3.13 -6.75
N THR A 40 20.22 2.96 -7.81
CA THR A 40 18.86 2.42 -7.70
C THR A 40 18.96 1.07 -7.02
N THR A 41 18.65 1.02 -5.72
CA THR A 41 18.74 -0.22 -4.96
C THR A 41 17.62 -1.12 -5.45
N GLN A 42 17.97 -2.30 -5.95
CA GLN A 42 16.99 -3.32 -6.38
C GLN A 42 15.95 -3.55 -5.28
N GLN A 43 14.69 -3.78 -5.67
CA GLN A 43 13.58 -3.93 -4.73
C GLN A 43 13.79 -5.09 -3.74
N ALA A 44 14.33 -6.21 -4.23
CA ALA A 44 14.79 -7.38 -3.48
C ALA A 44 16.09 -7.92 -4.12
N PRO A 45 16.88 -8.74 -3.41
CA PRO A 45 18.15 -9.25 -3.95
C PRO A 45 18.00 -10.06 -5.25
N ASN A 46 16.87 -10.74 -5.42
CA ASN A 46 16.54 -11.57 -6.58
C ASN A 46 15.48 -10.95 -7.52
N TYR A 47 15.02 -9.73 -7.26
CA TYR A 47 14.00 -9.09 -8.10
C TYR A 47 14.16 -7.55 -8.09
N PRO A 48 14.47 -6.92 -9.25
CA PRO A 48 14.89 -5.52 -9.27
C PRO A 48 13.76 -4.50 -9.12
N THR A 49 12.57 -4.78 -9.65
CA THR A 49 11.48 -3.80 -9.79
C THR A 49 10.39 -4.01 -8.73
N THR A 50 9.47 -3.05 -8.63
CA THR A 50 8.24 -3.23 -7.85
C THR A 50 7.26 -4.14 -8.59
N TRP A 51 6.39 -4.82 -7.85
CA TRP A 51 5.46 -5.82 -8.36
C TRP A 51 3.98 -5.54 -8.02
N SER A 52 3.69 -4.36 -7.47
CA SER A 52 2.31 -3.87 -7.35
C SER A 52 2.24 -2.37 -7.58
N THR A 53 1.08 -1.91 -8.06
CA THR A 53 0.86 -0.51 -8.48
C THR A 53 1.09 0.50 -7.36
N ASN A 54 0.82 0.12 -6.11
CA ASN A 54 0.93 1.00 -4.94
C ASN A 54 2.21 0.73 -4.13
N GLN A 55 3.12 -0.12 -4.60
CA GLN A 55 4.37 -0.40 -3.90
C GLN A 55 5.38 0.73 -4.14
N ALA A 56 5.89 1.30 -3.05
CA ALA A 56 7.01 2.22 -3.12
C ALA A 56 8.30 1.48 -3.47
N PRO A 57 9.18 2.08 -4.31
CA PRO A 57 10.50 1.54 -4.55
C PRO A 57 11.33 1.52 -3.27
N ARG A 58 12.28 0.60 -3.16
CA ARG A 58 13.17 0.49 -2.01
C ARG A 58 13.91 1.82 -1.77
N PRO A 59 13.89 2.37 -0.55
CA PRO A 59 14.63 3.58 -0.24
C PRO A 59 16.14 3.30 -0.31
N GLY A 60 16.86 4.16 -1.05
CA GLY A 60 18.32 4.17 -1.05
C GLY A 60 18.90 4.89 0.18
N PRO A 61 20.23 4.81 0.39
CA PRO A 61 20.94 5.64 1.38
C PRO A 61 20.64 7.13 1.18
N GLY A 62 20.37 7.86 2.27
CA GLY A 62 20.09 9.31 2.19
C GLY A 62 18.74 9.70 1.54
N SER A 63 17.84 8.74 1.31
CA SER A 63 16.46 9.03 0.84
C SER A 63 15.57 9.70 1.90
N SER A 64 15.93 9.60 3.18
CA SER A 64 15.26 10.23 4.31
C SER A 64 16.30 10.59 5.37
N PRO A 65 16.10 11.67 6.15
CA PRO A 65 16.96 11.98 7.30
C PRO A 65 17.11 10.82 8.28
N ARG A 66 16.11 9.93 8.35
CA ARG A 66 16.13 8.72 9.17
C ARG A 66 17.17 7.69 8.73
N PHE A 67 17.62 7.75 7.47
CA PHE A 67 18.57 6.79 6.88
C PHE A 67 20.00 7.35 6.77
N GLU A 68 20.29 8.58 7.20
CA GLU A 68 21.62 9.20 7.02
C GLU A 68 22.73 8.51 7.81
N GLN A 69 22.44 8.05 9.03
CA GLN A 69 23.38 7.33 9.90
C GLN A 69 23.03 5.84 10.02
N THR A 70 22.18 5.32 9.14
CA THR A 70 21.78 3.91 9.13
C THR A 70 22.69 3.13 8.19
N ASN A 71 23.29 2.04 8.66
CA ASN A 71 23.94 1.09 7.76
C ASN A 71 22.87 0.32 6.96
N MET A 72 22.75 0.64 5.67
CA MET A 72 21.74 0.10 4.76
C MET A 72 21.93 -1.39 4.43
N GLU A 73 23.16 -1.92 4.55
CA GLU A 73 23.48 -3.32 4.25
C GLU A 73 22.90 -4.28 5.30
N LEU A 74 22.78 -3.81 6.54
CA LEU A 74 22.22 -4.57 7.66
C LEU A 74 20.70 -4.43 7.78
N GLN A 75 20.08 -3.61 6.93
CA GLN A 75 18.62 -3.45 6.95
C GLN A 75 17.96 -4.66 6.29
N PRO A 76 16.76 -5.08 6.75
CA PRO A 76 16.04 -6.19 6.16
C PRO A 76 15.90 -6.06 4.64
N ASN A 77 16.36 -7.10 3.93
CA ASN A 77 16.28 -7.21 2.48
C ASN A 77 15.95 -8.65 2.07
N PRO A 78 14.73 -9.14 2.39
CA PRO A 78 14.35 -10.50 2.07
C PRO A 78 14.24 -10.72 0.56
N LEU A 79 14.36 -11.99 0.15
CA LEU A 79 14.10 -12.39 -1.23
C LEU A 79 12.63 -12.17 -1.60
N SER A 80 12.38 -11.81 -2.86
CA SER A 80 11.06 -11.77 -3.46
C SER A 80 10.49 -13.18 -3.56
N ALA A 81 9.35 -13.40 -2.93
CA ALA A 81 8.60 -14.66 -3.02
C ALA A 81 8.07 -14.92 -4.44
N MET A 82 7.82 -13.87 -5.23
CA MET A 82 7.34 -14.01 -6.61
C MET A 82 8.37 -14.69 -7.50
N GLU A 83 9.64 -14.30 -7.37
CA GLU A 83 10.72 -14.93 -8.12
C GLU A 83 10.93 -16.36 -7.64
N LEU A 84 10.85 -16.60 -6.33
CA LEU A 84 10.98 -17.96 -5.78
C LEU A 84 9.89 -18.91 -6.30
N ILE A 85 8.62 -18.47 -6.32
CA ILE A 85 7.53 -19.33 -6.83
C ILE A 85 7.57 -19.49 -8.34
N ALA A 86 8.12 -18.51 -9.09
CA ALA A 86 8.30 -18.64 -10.53
C ALA A 86 9.31 -19.76 -10.91
N ASN A 87 10.22 -20.09 -9.99
CA ASN A 87 11.18 -21.18 -10.15
C ASN A 87 10.62 -22.57 -9.80
N GLU A 88 9.45 -22.63 -9.16
CA GLU A 88 8.82 -23.91 -8.78
C GLU A 88 8.22 -24.59 -10.04
N PRO A 89 8.46 -25.89 -10.26
CA PRO A 89 7.93 -26.59 -11.42
C PRO A 89 6.41 -26.77 -11.36
N VAL A 90 5.79 -26.73 -12.54
CA VAL A 90 4.35 -27.02 -12.69
C VAL A 90 4.09 -28.50 -12.39
N ARG A 91 3.14 -28.77 -11.49
CA ARG A 91 2.74 -30.14 -11.12
C ARG A 91 1.65 -30.64 -12.05
N ILE A 92 1.91 -31.77 -12.71
CA ILE A 92 0.96 -32.43 -13.61
C ILE A 92 0.13 -33.43 -12.82
N VAL A 93 -1.19 -33.43 -13.04
CA VAL A 93 -2.12 -34.36 -12.39
C VAL A 93 -3.02 -35.04 -13.42
N HIS A 94 -3.55 -36.20 -13.07
CA HIS A 94 -4.52 -36.91 -13.90
C HIS A 94 -5.95 -36.49 -13.52
N GLY A 95 -6.69 -35.92 -14.48
CA GLY A 95 -8.09 -35.49 -14.32
C GLY A 95 -8.30 -33.99 -14.40
N ARG A 96 -9.54 -33.54 -14.20
CA ARG A 96 -9.97 -32.12 -14.37
C ARG A 96 -9.78 -31.25 -13.11
N LYS A 97 -9.37 -31.84 -11.99
CA LYS A 97 -9.30 -31.15 -10.69
C LYS A 97 -7.97 -31.42 -10.01
N ALA A 98 -7.26 -30.37 -9.62
CA ALA A 98 -6.14 -30.44 -8.68
C ALA A 98 -6.61 -30.06 -7.28
N VAL A 99 -5.96 -30.62 -6.25
CA VAL A 99 -6.20 -30.29 -4.84
C VAL A 99 -4.92 -29.72 -4.25
N CYS A 100 -5.03 -28.59 -3.57
CA CYS A 100 -3.91 -27.97 -2.88
C CYS A 100 -4.31 -27.62 -1.45
N ASP A 101 -3.44 -27.94 -0.49
CA ASP A 101 -3.56 -27.61 0.93
C ASP A 101 -2.29 -26.94 1.48
N GLY A 102 -1.31 -26.64 0.63
CA GLY A 102 -0.04 -26.04 1.04
C GLY A 102 0.93 -27.00 1.73
N GLY A 103 0.58 -28.28 1.87
CA GLY A 103 1.39 -29.28 2.57
C GLY A 103 1.29 -29.19 4.11
N GLY A 104 1.64 -30.28 4.80
CA GLY A 104 1.67 -30.29 6.27
C GLY A 104 0.30 -30.28 6.96
N GLY A 105 -0.78 -30.58 6.24
CA GLY A 105 -2.14 -30.65 6.78
C GLY A 105 -2.60 -29.31 7.37
N PRO A 106 -2.78 -29.18 8.69
CA PRO A 106 -3.23 -27.92 9.32
C PRO A 106 -2.18 -26.79 9.31
N LEU A 107 -0.91 -27.07 8.97
CA LEU A 107 0.14 -26.04 8.88
C LEU A 107 0.14 -25.29 7.53
N GLY A 108 -0.62 -25.79 6.56
CA GLY A 108 -0.76 -25.17 5.24
C GLY A 108 -1.92 -24.18 5.17
N HIS A 109 -2.45 -23.99 3.96
CA HIS A 109 -3.62 -23.16 3.74
C HIS A 109 -4.90 -24.03 3.69
N PRO A 110 -6.11 -23.44 3.81
CA PRO A 110 -7.35 -24.19 3.65
C PRO A 110 -7.36 -24.97 2.34
N LYS A 111 -7.84 -26.21 2.37
CA LYS A 111 -7.91 -27.08 1.20
C LYS A 111 -8.75 -26.43 0.10
N ILE A 112 -8.16 -26.26 -1.08
CA ILE A 112 -8.83 -25.74 -2.27
C ILE A 112 -8.84 -26.77 -3.40
N TYR A 113 -9.80 -26.60 -4.32
CA TYR A 113 -9.93 -27.39 -5.53
C TYR A 113 -9.77 -26.47 -6.74
N ILE A 114 -8.78 -26.75 -7.58
CA ILE A 114 -8.42 -25.97 -8.75
C ILE A 114 -8.93 -26.72 -9.98
N ASN A 115 -9.74 -26.08 -10.82
CA ASN A 115 -10.14 -26.65 -12.10
C ASN A 115 -8.99 -26.50 -13.11
N LEU A 116 -8.71 -27.56 -13.85
CA LEU A 116 -7.72 -27.61 -14.92
C LEU A 116 -8.38 -27.62 -16.30
#